data_AF-A0A945YYJ3-F1
#
_entry.id   AF-A0A945YYJ3-F1
#
_cell.length_a   1.000
_cell.length_b   1.000
_cell.length_c   1.000
_cell.angle_alpha   90.00
_cell.angle_beta   90.00
_cell.angle_gamma   90.00
#
_symmetry.space_group_name_H-M   'P 1'
#
loop_
_entity.id
_entity.type
_entity.pdbx_description
1 polymer ?
#
loop_
_entity_poly.entity_id
_entity_poly.type
_entity_poly.pdbx_seq_one_letter_code
_entity_poly.pdbx_strand_id
1 'polypeptide(L)'
;MKTKRRCNVYIIWIIVLLFMQQFISGCATTVTKDLHKKDLYKQDVQKEEMDLVHQKLFRNKCSICHELPDVNAYPYTPEQWASIIDIMHDTKASKKFMTIEDTEKIKIYLGR
;
A
#
# COMPACT_ATOMS: atom_id res chain seq x y z
N MET A 1 -12.10 -48.62 45.38
CA MET A 1 -12.84 -47.53 44.68
C MET A 1 -12.04 -46.20 44.69
N LYS A 2 -10.81 -46.16 44.12
CA LYS A 2 -9.93 -44.96 44.12
C LYS A 2 -9.60 -44.39 42.73
N THR A 3 -9.89 -45.13 41.66
CA THR A 3 -9.61 -44.76 40.26
C THR A 3 -10.60 -43.73 39.70
N LYS A 4 -11.88 -43.81 40.07
CA LYS A 4 -12.93 -42.88 39.59
C LYS A 4 -12.70 -41.43 40.01
N ARG A 5 -12.11 -41.22 41.19
CA ARG A 5 -11.80 -39.88 41.73
C ARG A 5 -10.61 -39.23 41.02
N ARG A 6 -9.61 -40.02 40.60
CA ARG A 6 -8.43 -39.52 39.88
C ARG A 6 -8.76 -39.13 38.44
N CYS A 7 -9.52 -39.96 37.72
CA CYS A 7 -9.96 -39.62 36.35
C CYS A 7 -10.79 -38.33 36.30
N ASN A 8 -11.65 -38.09 37.30
CA ASN A 8 -12.46 -36.88 37.35
C ASN A 8 -11.61 -35.61 37.56
N VAL A 9 -10.56 -35.69 38.39
CA VAL A 9 -9.61 -34.57 38.59
C VAL A 9 -8.82 -34.28 37.31
N TYR A 10 -8.39 -35.31 36.57
CA TYR A 10 -7.71 -35.11 35.29
C TYR A 10 -8.62 -34.49 34.23
N ILE A 11 -9.90 -34.88 34.18
CA ILE A 11 -10.87 -34.26 33.27
C ILE A 11 -11.07 -32.78 33.61
N ILE A 12 -11.20 -32.44 34.89
CA ILE A 12 -11.32 -31.03 35.33
C ILE A 12 -10.06 -30.24 34.94
N TRP A 13 -8.87 -30.80 35.15
CA TRP A 13 -7.61 -30.18 34.74
C TRP A 13 -7.52 -29.95 33.23
N ILE A 14 -7.94 -30.93 32.42
CA ILE A 14 -7.97 -30.79 30.95
C ILE A 14 -8.93 -29.67 30.54
N ILE A 15 -10.12 -29.58 31.14
CA ILE A 15 -11.08 -28.52 30.85
C ILE A 15 -10.50 -27.15 31.21
N VAL A 16 -9.82 -27.02 32.36
CA VAL A 16 -9.15 -25.77 32.77
C VAL A 16 -8.05 -25.40 31.78
N LEU A 17 -7.21 -26.34 31.36
CA LEU A 17 -6.16 -26.09 30.37
C LEU A 17 -6.73 -25.64 29.01
N LEU A 18 -7.83 -26.26 28.56
CA LEU A 18 -8.53 -25.86 27.34
C LEU A 18 -9.18 -24.47 27.46
N PHE A 19 -9.71 -24.13 28.65
CA PHE A 19 -10.30 -22.82 28.92
C PHE A 19 -9.22 -21.71 28.94
N MET A 20 -8.03 -22.00 29.48
CA MET A 20 -6.87 -21.10 29.41
C MET A 20 -6.39 -20.86 27.96
N GLN A 21 -6.54 -21.85 27.07
CA GLN A 21 -6.27 -21.69 25.63
C GLN A 21 -7.24 -20.70 24.95
N GLN A 22 -8.48 -20.60 25.43
CA GLN A 22 -9.46 -19.62 24.93
C GLN A 22 -9.10 -18.17 25.30
N PHE A 23 -8.32 -17.95 26.37
CA PHE A 23 -7.83 -16.61 26.74
C PHE A 23 -6.66 -16.12 25.88
N ILE A 24 -5.85 -17.03 25.31
CA ILE A 24 -4.83 -16.67 24.32
C ILE A 24 -5.52 -16.26 23.00
N SER A 25 -6.63 -16.93 22.65
CA SER A 25 -7.48 -16.58 21.50
C SER A 25 -8.30 -15.29 21.74
N GLY A 26 -8.65 -14.98 22.99
CA GLY A 26 -9.56 -13.89 23.36
C GLY A 26 -8.95 -12.51 23.62
N CYS A 27 -7.63 -12.38 23.83
CA CYS A 27 -6.99 -11.09 24.15
C CYS A 27 -6.07 -10.53 23.05
N ALA A 28 -5.87 -11.23 21.93
CA ALA A 28 -4.94 -10.80 20.88
C ALA A 28 -5.55 -9.88 19.81
N THR A 29 -6.83 -9.48 19.91
CA THR A 29 -7.53 -8.80 18.79
C THR A 29 -7.85 -7.32 19.00
N THR A 30 -7.61 -6.73 20.17
CA THR A 30 -7.82 -5.27 20.35
C THR A 30 -6.55 -4.48 20.06
N VAL A 31 -5.39 -4.93 20.55
CA VAL A 31 -4.10 -4.26 20.32
C VAL A 31 -3.62 -4.40 18.86
N THR A 32 -3.87 -5.54 18.21
CA THR A 32 -3.50 -5.75 16.79
C THR A 32 -4.37 -4.96 15.83
N LYS A 33 -5.67 -4.79 16.09
CA LYS A 33 -6.55 -3.96 15.24
C LYS A 33 -6.16 -2.48 15.30
N ASP A 34 -5.79 -1.98 16.48
CA ASP A 34 -5.35 -0.58 16.66
C ASP A 34 -3.97 -0.30 16.06
N LEU A 35 -3.03 -1.25 16.16
CA LEU A 35 -1.73 -1.16 15.48
C LEU A 35 -1.88 -1.28 13.96
N HIS A 36 -2.62 -2.28 13.47
CA HIS A 36 -2.86 -2.47 12.04
C HIS A 36 -3.59 -1.27 11.42
N LYS A 37 -4.57 -0.68 12.13
CA LYS A 37 -5.24 0.55 11.68
C LYS A 37 -4.30 1.75 11.64
N LYS A 38 -3.37 1.89 12.59
CA LYS A 38 -2.34 2.94 12.57
C LYS A 38 -1.33 2.75 11.46
N ASP A 39 -0.95 1.51 11.16
CA ASP A 39 -0.01 1.19 10.08
C ASP A 39 -0.66 1.40 8.70
N LEU A 40 -1.91 0.97 8.51
CA LEU A 40 -2.73 1.31 7.33
C LEU A 40 -2.88 2.82 7.17
N TYR A 41 -3.24 3.55 8.24
CA TYR A 41 -3.36 5.01 8.20
C TYR A 41 -2.03 5.67 7.81
N LYS A 42 -0.90 5.24 8.39
CA LYS A 42 0.42 5.75 8.01
C LYS A 42 0.76 5.44 6.56
N GLN A 43 0.42 4.24 6.09
CA GLN A 43 0.65 3.83 4.70
C GLN A 43 -0.20 4.63 3.72
N ASP A 44 -1.48 4.88 4.03
CA ASP A 44 -2.37 5.70 3.21
C ASP A 44 -1.88 7.15 3.15
N VAL A 45 -1.47 7.72 4.28
CA VAL A 45 -0.87 9.07 4.34
C VAL A 45 0.42 9.13 3.53
N GLN A 46 1.29 8.13 3.62
CA GLN A 46 2.52 8.06 2.83
C GLN A 46 2.25 7.89 1.34
N LYS A 47 1.22 7.12 0.97
CA LYS A 47 0.80 6.93 -0.42
C LYS A 47 0.26 8.22 -1.01
N GLU A 48 -0.56 8.95 -0.25
CA GLU A 48 -1.12 10.24 -0.66
C GLU A 48 -0.02 11.30 -0.79
N GLU A 49 0.91 11.37 0.17
CA GLU A 49 2.08 12.25 0.08
C GLU A 49 2.92 11.94 -1.16
N MET A 50 3.16 10.65 -1.43
CA MET A 50 3.91 10.21 -2.60
C MET A 50 3.18 10.53 -3.92
N ASP A 51 1.86 10.37 -3.98
CA ASP A 51 1.05 10.74 -5.15
C ASP A 51 1.14 12.24 -5.44
N LEU A 52 1.08 13.09 -4.40
CA LEU A 52 1.25 14.54 -4.54
C LEU A 52 2.65 14.91 -5.06
N VAL A 53 3.70 14.23 -4.58
CA VAL A 53 5.07 14.44 -5.06
C VAL A 53 5.19 14.08 -6.55
N HIS A 54 4.65 12.93 -6.97
CA HIS A 54 4.69 12.52 -8.36
C HIS A 54 3.81 13.40 -9.27
N GLN A 55 2.63 13.83 -8.79
CA GLN A 55 1.78 14.79 -9.49
C GLN A 55 2.51 16.11 -9.73
N LYS A 56 3.19 16.64 -8.71
CA LYS A 56 3.97 17.88 -8.81
C LYS A 56 5.13 17.72 -9.80
N LEU A 57 5.80 16.57 -9.78
CA LEU A 57 6.86 16.25 -10.74
C LEU A 57 6.32 16.24 -12.17
N PHE A 58 5.20 15.54 -12.42
CA PHE A 58 4.51 15.54 -13.71
C PHE A 58 4.19 16.96 -14.19
N ARG A 59 3.55 17.78 -13.33
CA ARG A 59 3.25 19.17 -13.68
C ARG A 59 4.49 19.96 -14.05
N ASN A 60 5.52 19.91 -13.20
CA ASN A 60 6.72 20.73 -13.39
C ASN A 60 7.55 20.32 -14.60
N LYS A 61 7.65 19.02 -14.91
CA LYS A 61 8.49 18.51 -16.01
C LYS A 61 7.77 18.57 -17.34
N CYS A 62 6.51 18.12 -17.37
CA CYS A 62 5.79 17.98 -18.63
C CYS A 62 5.23 19.32 -19.14
N SER A 63 5.06 20.35 -18.29
CA SER A 63 4.57 21.66 -18.71
C SER A 63 5.63 22.57 -19.34
N ILE A 64 6.89 22.12 -19.44
CA ILE A 64 8.01 22.95 -19.94
C ILE A 64 7.86 23.24 -21.44
N CYS A 65 7.34 22.27 -22.20
CA CYS A 65 7.26 22.38 -23.66
C CYS A 65 5.86 22.68 -24.19
N HIS A 66 4.81 22.28 -23.47
CA HIS A 66 3.43 22.45 -23.88
C HIS A 66 2.51 22.45 -22.66
N GLU A 67 1.25 22.88 -22.86
CA GLU A 67 0.22 22.74 -21.84
C GLU A 67 -0.15 21.27 -21.63
N LEU A 68 -0.51 20.92 -20.39
CA LEU A 68 -0.81 19.54 -20.02
C LEU A 68 -2.26 19.17 -20.33
N PRO A 69 -2.51 17.99 -20.91
CA PRO A 69 -3.87 17.50 -21.09
C PRO A 69 -4.51 17.19 -19.73
N ASP A 70 -5.84 17.19 -19.70
CA ASP A 70 -6.57 16.58 -18.59
C ASP A 70 -6.42 15.06 -18.66
N VAL A 71 -5.56 14.51 -17.80
CA VAL A 71 -5.26 13.07 -17.72
C VAL A 71 -6.54 12.25 -17.51
N ASN A 72 -7.55 12.77 -16.81
CA ASN A 72 -8.80 12.05 -16.54
C ASN A 72 -9.76 12.04 -17.73
N ALA A 73 -9.57 12.94 -18.70
CA ALA A 73 -10.39 12.99 -19.91
C ALA A 73 -9.99 11.91 -20.93
N TYR A 74 -8.83 11.27 -20.77
CA TYR A 74 -8.32 10.24 -21.66
C TYR A 74 -8.28 8.88 -20.95
N PRO A 75 -9.09 7.89 -21.37
CA PRO A 75 -9.13 6.56 -20.76
C PRO A 75 -7.96 5.69 -21.26
N TYR A 76 -6.72 6.19 -21.14
CA TYR A 76 -5.53 5.44 -21.51
C TYR A 76 -5.14 4.44 -20.43
N THR A 77 -4.67 3.27 -20.86
CA THR A 77 -4.09 2.27 -19.96
C THR A 77 -2.73 2.73 -19.45
N PRO A 78 -2.23 2.17 -18.33
CA PRO A 78 -0.88 2.47 -17.84
C PRO A 78 0.21 2.27 -18.89
N GLU A 79 0.10 1.25 -19.73
CA GLU A 79 1.05 0.95 -20.81
C GLU A 79 1.01 2.01 -21.92
N GLN A 80 -0.18 2.53 -22.24
CA GLN A 80 -0.33 3.61 -23.20
C GLN A 80 0.29 4.90 -22.67
N TRP A 81 0.07 5.24 -21.39
CA TRP A 81 0.73 6.37 -20.76
C TRP A 81 2.25 6.20 -20.73
N ALA A 82 2.75 5.02 -20.39
CA ALA A 82 4.18 4.73 -20.39
C ALA A 82 4.80 4.96 -21.78
N SER A 83 4.15 4.46 -22.83
CA SER A 83 4.60 4.66 -24.21
C SER A 83 4.62 6.14 -24.61
N ILE A 84 3.60 6.92 -24.23
CA ILE A 84 3.58 8.38 -24.49
C ILE A 84 4.76 9.05 -23.79
N ILE A 85 5.00 8.72 -22.51
CA ILE A 85 6.09 9.31 -21.74
C ILE A 85 7.46 8.95 -22.32
N ASP A 86 7.65 7.72 -22.81
CA ASP A 86 8.88 7.31 -23.48
C ASP A 86 9.11 8.10 -24.77
N ILE A 87 8.07 8.27 -25.60
CA ILE A 87 8.15 9.10 -26.82
C ILE A 87 8.50 10.54 -26.47
N MET A 88 7.89 11.11 -25.43
CA MET A 88 8.15 12.47 -24.99
C MET A 88 9.57 12.62 -24.44
N HIS A 89 10.06 11.65 -23.64
CA HIS A 89 11.43 11.62 -23.13
C HIS A 89 12.47 11.49 -24.24
N ASP A 90 12.15 10.77 -25.31
CA ASP A 90 13.10 10.55 -26.39
C ASP A 90 13.37 11.78 -27.26
N THR A 91 12.54 12.82 -27.14
CA THR A 91 12.77 14.11 -27.81
C THR A 91 14.03 14.80 -27.27
N LYS A 92 14.83 15.42 -28.16
CA LYS A 92 16.07 16.14 -27.76
C LYS A 92 15.84 17.24 -26.72
N ALA A 93 14.63 17.81 -26.68
CA ALA A 93 14.27 18.88 -25.76
C ALA A 93 14.11 18.37 -24.32
N SER A 94 13.35 17.28 -24.12
CA SER A 94 13.04 16.74 -22.80
C SER A 94 14.24 16.06 -22.13
N LYS A 95 15.12 15.40 -22.89
CA LYS A 95 16.37 14.81 -22.36
C LYS A 95 17.24 15.80 -21.60
N LYS A 96 17.11 17.11 -21.87
CA LYS A 96 17.87 18.16 -21.18
C LYS A 96 17.43 18.37 -19.74
N PHE A 97 16.16 18.10 -19.42
CA PHE A 97 15.56 18.46 -18.13
C PHE A 97 14.83 17.30 -17.44
N MET A 98 14.73 16.13 -18.06
CA MET A 98 14.05 14.96 -17.53
C MET A 98 15.01 13.77 -17.43
N THR A 99 15.24 13.29 -16.20
CA THR A 99 16.06 12.11 -15.94
C THR A 99 15.24 10.83 -16.16
N ILE A 100 15.91 9.67 -16.23
CA ILE A 100 15.23 8.37 -16.31
C ILE A 100 14.38 8.13 -15.04
N GLU A 101 14.89 8.53 -13.88
CA GLU A 101 14.13 8.44 -12.62
C GLU A 101 12.86 9.30 -12.64
N ASP A 102 12.94 10.52 -13.20
CA ASP A 102 11.77 11.38 -13.36
C ASP A 102 10.72 10.70 -14.26
N THR A 103 11.16 10.10 -15.37
CA THR A 103 10.30 9.37 -16.31
C THR A 103 9.53 8.25 -15.61
N GLU A 104 10.22 7.40 -14.85
CA GLU A 104 9.58 6.27 -14.15
C GLU A 104 8.57 6.74 -13.09
N LYS A 105 8.90 7.78 -12.33
CA LYS A 105 7.98 8.38 -11.36
C LYS A 105 6.72 8.96 -12.01
N ILE A 106 6.87 9.59 -13.17
CA ILE A 106 5.74 10.13 -13.94
C ILE A 106 4.85 9.00 -14.49
N LYS A 107 5.45 7.90 -14.98
CA LYS A 107 4.69 6.72 -15.42
C LYS A 107 3.84 6.13 -14.29
N ILE A 108 4.39 6.01 -13.09
CA ILE A 108 3.67 5.52 -11.90
C ILE A 108 2.46 6.40 -11.60
N TYR A 109 2.60 7.73 -11.67
CA TYR A 109 1.50 8.66 -11.44
C TYR A 109 0.40 8.59 -12.50
N LEU A 110 0.76 8.39 -13.77
CA LEU A 110 -0.22 8.31 -14.86
C LEU A 110 -0.91 6.94 -14.97
N GLY A 111 -0.28 5.88 -14.48
CA GLY A 111 -0.81 4.51 -14.51
C GLY A 111 -1.70 4.12 -13.32
N ARG A 112 -2.14 5.09 -12.51
CA ARG A 112 -2.92 4.86 -11.28
C ARG A 112 -4.43 4.72 -11.52
#